data_AF-A0A2S5R3I3-F1
#
_entry.id   AF-A0A2S5R3I3-F1
#
_cell.length_a   1.000
_cell.length_b   1.000
_cell.length_c   1.000
_cell.angle_alpha   90.00
_cell.angle_beta   90.00
_cell.angle_gamma   90.00
#
_symmetry.space_group_name_H-M   'P 1'
#
loop_
_entity.id
_entity.type
_entity.pdbx_description
1 polymer ?
#
loop_
_entity_poly.entity_id
_entity_poly.type
_entity_poly.pdbx_seq_one_letter_code
_entity_poly.pdbx_strand_id
1 'polypeptide(L)'
;MSSQFQLLKEQRFRPFFFTQFLGAFNDNVFKTALITLVAFHAASLTTIDSSTLATLLPGLFILPFFLFSATAGQIADKFEKSRIIRFVKLFEIGIMAFASAGFFMHNIWLLAVALFMMGMHSTLFGPVKYAYLPQHLKQNELIGGNGMVEMGSFVAILLGQVLGAWLATVTH
;
A
#
# COMPACT_ATOMS: atom_id res chain seq x y z
N MET A 1 -6.51 0.48 -33.00
CA MET A 1 -6.63 0.56 -31.54
C MET A 1 -5.41 -0.13 -30.95
N SER A 2 -4.44 0.60 -30.40
CA SER A 2 -3.32 -0.05 -29.72
C SER A 2 -3.86 -0.83 -28.51
N SER A 3 -3.53 -2.12 -28.45
CA SER A 3 -3.93 -2.98 -27.33
C SER A 3 -3.44 -2.35 -26.02
N GLN A 4 -4.31 -2.21 -25.02
CA GLN A 4 -3.97 -1.62 -23.72
C GLN A 4 -2.79 -2.36 -23.04
N PHE A 5 -2.60 -3.64 -23.36
CA PHE A 5 -1.48 -4.46 -22.95
C PHE A 5 -0.14 -4.08 -23.62
N GLN A 6 -0.15 -3.32 -24.72
CA GLN A 6 1.07 -2.76 -25.31
C GLN A 6 1.71 -1.73 -24.38
N LEU A 7 0.92 -1.01 -23.56
CA LEU A 7 1.46 -0.07 -22.57
C LEU A 7 2.34 -0.77 -21.52
N LEU A 8 2.06 -2.03 -21.19
CA LEU A 8 2.93 -2.82 -20.29
C LEU A 8 4.30 -3.14 -20.90
N LYS A 9 4.48 -3.01 -22.21
CA LYS A 9 5.77 -3.17 -22.88
C LYS A 9 6.57 -1.86 -22.89
N GLU A 10 5.92 -0.72 -22.69
CA GLU A 10 6.54 0.59 -22.71
C GLU A 10 7.31 0.89 -21.42
N GLN A 11 8.57 1.31 -21.55
CA GLN A 11 9.43 1.61 -20.40
C GLN A 11 8.93 2.77 -19.53
N ARG A 12 8.06 3.63 -20.07
CA ARG A 12 7.44 4.76 -19.34
C ARG A 12 6.27 4.35 -18.44
N PHE A 13 5.64 3.21 -18.70
CA PHE A 13 4.46 2.76 -17.96
C PHE A 13 4.74 1.52 -17.12
N ARG A 14 5.53 0.58 -17.66
CA ARG A 14 5.83 -0.71 -17.02
C ARG A 14 6.40 -0.58 -15.59
N PRO A 15 7.45 0.22 -15.32
CA PRO A 15 8.03 0.31 -13.98
C PRO A 15 7.04 0.91 -12.98
N PHE A 16 6.28 1.91 -13.40
CA PHE A 16 5.24 2.53 -12.60
C PHE A 16 4.12 1.53 -12.25
N PHE A 17 3.62 0.80 -13.24
CA PHE A 17 2.60 -0.23 -13.07
C PHE A 17 3.04 -1.28 -12.04
N PHE A 18 4.24 -1.85 -12.18
CA PHE A 18 4.73 -2.85 -11.24
C PHE A 18 4.99 -2.28 -9.84
N THR A 19 5.47 -1.03 -9.74
CA THR A 19 5.68 -0.40 -8.43
C THR A 19 4.35 -0.22 -7.70
N GLN A 20 3.32 0.29 -8.39
CA GLN A 20 1.97 0.44 -7.86
C GLN A 20 1.35 -0.92 -7.50
N PHE A 21 1.48 -1.92 -8.39
CA PHE A 21 0.97 -3.27 -8.16
C PHE A 21 1.59 -3.89 -6.90
N LEU A 22 2.92 -3.86 -6.80
CA LEU A 22 3.63 -4.42 -5.66
C LEU A 22 3.38 -3.65 -4.37
N GLY A 23 3.24 -2.33 -4.45
CA GLY A 23 2.86 -1.50 -3.31
C GLY A 23 1.47 -1.87 -2.79
N ALA A 24 0.46 -1.85 -3.67
CA ALA A 24 -0.91 -2.23 -3.30
C ALA A 24 -1.00 -3.66 -2.76
N PHE A 25 -0.24 -4.58 -3.33
CA PHE A 25 -0.14 -5.95 -2.85
C PHE A 25 0.44 -6.00 -1.43
N ASN A 26 1.61 -5.40 -1.22
CA ASN A 26 2.31 -5.41 0.05
C ASN A 26 1.51 -4.75 1.19
N ASP A 27 0.89 -3.60 0.91
CA ASP A 27 -0.01 -2.91 1.84
C ASP A 27 -1.10 -3.86 2.36
N ASN A 28 -1.70 -4.62 1.46
CA ASN A 28 -2.82 -5.52 1.79
C ASN A 28 -2.35 -6.84 2.40
N VAL A 29 -1.17 -7.36 2.04
CA VAL A 29 -0.56 -8.49 2.76
C VAL A 29 -0.35 -8.11 4.21
N PHE A 30 0.37 -7.00 4.45
CA PHE A 30 0.71 -6.58 5.81
C PHE A 30 -0.52 -6.24 6.65
N LYS A 31 -1.42 -5.40 6.11
CA LYS A 31 -2.65 -4.99 6.81
C LYS A 31 -3.52 -6.20 7.14
N THR A 32 -3.77 -7.08 6.17
CA THR A 32 -4.64 -8.24 6.42
C THR A 32 -3.99 -9.25 7.34
N ALA A 33 -2.70 -9.54 7.18
CA ALA A 33 -1.97 -10.42 8.10
C ALA A 33 -2.05 -9.91 9.55
N LEU A 34 -1.85 -8.61 9.76
CA LEU A 34 -1.93 -8.00 11.09
C LEU A 34 -3.35 -8.08 11.68
N ILE A 35 -4.38 -7.74 10.89
CA ILE A 35 -5.77 -7.79 11.36
C ILE A 35 -6.17 -9.23 11.68
N THR A 36 -5.81 -10.19 10.82
CA THR A 36 -6.08 -11.61 11.04
C THR A 36 -5.36 -12.13 12.28
N LEU A 37 -4.06 -11.81 12.45
CA LEU A 37 -3.28 -12.18 13.63
C LEU A 37 -3.99 -11.70 14.90
N VAL A 38 -4.39 -10.45 14.95
CA VAL A 38 -5.10 -9.86 16.09
C VAL A 38 -6.47 -10.50 16.30
N ALA A 39 -7.24 -10.74 15.25
CA ALA A 39 -8.56 -11.34 15.36
C ALA A 39 -8.51 -12.72 16.05
N PHE A 40 -7.50 -13.53 15.73
CA PHE A 40 -7.34 -14.88 16.27
C PHE A 40 -6.48 -14.95 17.55
N HIS A 41 -5.58 -13.99 17.78
CA HIS A 41 -4.57 -14.07 18.83
C HIS A 41 -4.48 -12.81 19.72
N ALA A 42 -5.45 -11.89 19.70
CA ALA A 42 -5.38 -10.69 20.55
C ALA A 42 -5.22 -11.03 22.05
N ALA A 43 -5.85 -12.12 22.50
CA ALA A 43 -5.81 -12.57 23.90
C ALA A 43 -4.39 -12.91 24.41
N SER A 44 -3.45 -13.25 23.52
CA SER A 44 -2.04 -13.48 23.87
C SER A 44 -1.14 -12.26 23.65
N LEU A 45 -1.62 -11.24 22.91
CA LEU A 45 -0.83 -10.09 22.48
C LEU A 45 -1.12 -8.81 23.28
N THR A 46 -2.31 -8.68 23.86
CA THR A 46 -2.73 -7.48 24.60
C THR A 46 -3.92 -7.73 25.53
N THR A 47 -4.22 -6.76 26.39
CA THR A 47 -5.44 -6.73 27.21
C THR A 47 -6.64 -6.08 26.49
N ILE A 48 -6.43 -5.50 25.30
CA ILE A 48 -7.49 -4.92 24.47
C ILE A 48 -8.22 -6.04 23.73
N ASP A 49 -9.55 -5.97 23.68
CA ASP A 49 -10.38 -6.94 22.99
C ASP A 49 -10.14 -6.97 21.48
N SER A 50 -10.21 -8.16 20.89
CA SER A 50 -9.96 -8.36 19.45
C SER A 50 -10.90 -7.53 18.57
N SER A 51 -12.15 -7.32 19.01
CA SER A 51 -13.16 -6.54 18.28
C SER A 51 -12.79 -5.07 18.16
N THR A 52 -12.33 -4.45 19.25
CA THR A 52 -11.86 -3.07 19.24
C THR A 52 -10.65 -2.93 18.33
N LEU A 53 -9.64 -3.81 18.45
CA LEU A 53 -8.46 -3.72 17.59
C LEU A 53 -8.77 -3.98 16.11
N ALA A 54 -9.67 -4.91 15.81
CA ALA A 54 -10.13 -5.19 14.44
C ALA A 54 -10.82 -3.96 13.79
N THR A 55 -11.36 -3.05 14.61
CA THR A 55 -11.94 -1.78 14.14
C THR A 55 -10.90 -0.66 14.08
N LEU A 56 -10.05 -0.54 15.12
CA LEU A 56 -9.06 0.53 15.23
C LEU A 56 -7.95 0.41 14.20
N LEU A 57 -7.45 -0.79 13.90
CA LEU A 57 -6.31 -0.97 12.99
C LEU A 57 -6.63 -0.53 11.55
N PRO A 58 -7.75 -0.96 10.92
CA PRO A 58 -8.16 -0.39 9.63
C PRO A 58 -8.33 1.14 9.68
N GLY A 59 -8.90 1.66 10.77
CA GLY A 59 -9.05 3.10 10.98
C GLY A 59 -7.70 3.82 11.02
N LEU A 60 -6.73 3.26 11.75
CA LEU A 60 -5.36 3.77 11.87
C LEU A 60 -4.62 3.77 10.53
N PHE A 61 -4.86 2.78 9.67
CA PHE A 61 -4.32 2.75 8.32
C PHE A 61 -4.92 3.85 7.42
N ILE A 62 -6.21 4.14 7.56
CA ILE A 62 -6.92 5.15 6.76
C ILE A 62 -6.64 6.57 7.26
N LEU A 63 -6.40 6.73 8.56
CA LEU A 63 -6.23 8.02 9.22
C LEU A 63 -5.18 8.94 8.54
N PRO A 64 -3.98 8.47 8.17
CA PRO A 64 -3.01 9.27 7.42
C PRO A 64 -3.56 9.84 6.11
N PHE A 65 -4.41 9.10 5.39
CA PHE A 65 -5.00 9.58 4.14
C PHE A 65 -5.87 10.80 4.39
N PHE A 66 -6.66 10.78 5.45
CA PHE A 66 -7.49 11.90 5.84
C PHE A 66 -6.66 13.11 6.25
N LEU A 67 -5.64 12.91 7.10
CA LEU A 67 -4.85 13.99 7.67
C LEU A 67 -3.86 14.62 6.69
N PHE A 68 -3.25 13.82 5.81
CA PHE A 68 -2.11 14.24 5.00
C PHE A 68 -2.38 14.30 3.49
N SER A 69 -3.59 13.98 3.01
CA SER A 69 -3.91 14.01 1.57
C SER A 69 -3.62 15.37 0.91
N ALA A 70 -4.01 16.48 1.54
CA ALA A 70 -3.76 17.82 1.00
C ALA A 70 -2.25 18.13 0.91
N THR A 71 -1.50 17.81 1.96
CA THR A 71 -0.05 17.98 1.99
C THR A 71 0.65 17.08 0.97
N ALA A 72 0.20 15.84 0.84
CA ALA A 72 0.70 14.89 -0.14
C ALA A 72 0.48 15.39 -1.58
N GLY A 73 -0.67 15.99 -1.87
CA GLY A 73 -0.94 16.65 -3.16
C GLY A 73 0.06 17.76 -3.45
N GLN A 74 0.27 18.68 -2.49
CA GLN A 74 1.23 19.77 -2.66
C GLN A 74 2.67 19.29 -2.87
N ILE A 75 3.07 18.22 -2.16
CA ILE A 75 4.38 17.59 -2.34
C ILE A 75 4.48 16.96 -3.74
N ALA A 76 3.45 16.23 -4.17
CA ALA A 76 3.40 15.61 -5.50
C ALA A 76 3.50 16.65 -6.62
N ASP A 77 2.91 17.84 -6.44
CA ASP A 77 2.97 18.92 -7.42
C ASP A 77 4.37 19.56 -7.48
N LYS A 78 4.99 19.86 -6.34
CA LYS A 78 6.26 20.58 -6.24
C LYS A 78 7.50 19.76 -6.60
N PHE A 79 7.49 18.45 -6.34
CA PHE A 79 8.68 17.61 -6.52
C PHE A 79 8.60 16.73 -7.78
N GLU A 80 9.75 16.24 -8.21
CA GLU A 80 9.85 15.28 -9.32
C GLU A 80 9.22 13.94 -8.92
N LYS A 81 8.26 13.46 -9.72
CA LYS A 81 7.42 12.30 -9.41
C LYS A 81 8.27 11.03 -9.26
N SER A 82 9.25 10.84 -10.14
CA SER A 82 10.20 9.72 -10.09
C SER A 82 10.99 9.68 -8.78
N ARG A 83 11.39 10.84 -8.26
CA ARG A 83 12.12 10.95 -6.98
C ARG A 83 11.22 10.62 -5.80
N ILE A 84 9.97 11.11 -5.81
CA ILE A 84 8.98 10.78 -4.79
C ILE A 84 8.69 9.28 -4.79
N ILE A 85 8.43 8.67 -5.96
CA ILE A 85 8.17 7.23 -6.09
C ILE A 85 9.32 6.41 -5.50
N ARG A 86 10.58 6.76 -5.81
CA ARG A 86 11.75 6.06 -5.27
C ARG A 86 11.87 6.23 -3.76
N PHE A 87 11.68 7.44 -3.24
CA PHE A 87 11.73 7.72 -1.80
C PHE A 87 10.67 6.92 -1.05
N VAL A 88 9.43 6.98 -1.54
CA VAL A 88 8.28 6.26 -1.00
C VAL A 88 8.57 4.75 -1.01
N LYS A 89 9.10 4.20 -2.12
CA LYS A 89 9.45 2.78 -2.16
C LYS A 89 10.58 2.37 -1.20
N LEU A 90 11.60 3.21 -1.02
CA LEU A 90 12.66 2.96 -0.03
C LEU A 90 12.10 3.03 1.40
N PHE A 91 11.19 3.97 1.65
CA PHE A 91 10.50 4.10 2.93
C PHE A 91 9.64 2.86 3.23
N GLU A 92 8.97 2.30 2.21
CA GLU A 92 8.23 1.03 2.32
C GLU A 92 9.12 -0.11 2.84
N ILE A 93 10.33 -0.26 2.31
CA ILE A 93 11.28 -1.30 2.76
C ILE A 93 11.66 -1.09 4.23
N GLY A 94 11.90 0.16 4.63
CA GLY A 94 12.18 0.50 6.03
C GLY A 94 11.00 0.15 6.96
N ILE A 95 9.77 0.46 6.53
CA ILE A 95 8.56 0.11 7.28
C ILE A 95 8.40 -1.40 7.38
N MET A 96 8.66 -2.15 6.31
CA MET A 96 8.58 -3.61 6.32
C MET A 96 9.62 -4.27 7.23
N ALA A 97 10.84 -3.73 7.27
CA ALA A 97 11.86 -4.17 8.22
C ALA A 97 11.44 -3.90 9.67
N PHE A 98 10.89 -2.71 9.94
CA PHE A 98 10.34 -2.34 11.25
C PHE A 98 9.14 -3.22 11.65
N ALA A 99 8.22 -3.48 10.72
CA ALA A 99 7.09 -4.39 10.91
C ALA A 99 7.56 -5.82 11.21
N SER A 100 8.60 -6.29 10.52
CA SER A 100 9.18 -7.63 10.74
C SER A 100 9.74 -7.76 12.16
N ALA A 101 10.40 -6.73 12.68
CA ALA A 101 10.81 -6.69 14.09
C ALA A 101 9.60 -6.69 15.05
N GLY A 102 8.53 -5.97 14.71
CA GLY A 102 7.27 -5.99 15.46
C GLY A 102 6.63 -7.38 15.53
N PHE A 103 6.62 -8.12 14.42
CA PHE A 103 6.15 -9.51 14.38
C PHE A 103 7.01 -10.43 15.22
N PHE A 104 8.34 -10.32 15.11
CA PHE A 104 9.29 -11.16 15.87
C PHE A 104 9.18 -10.93 17.38
N MET A 105 8.95 -9.67 17.80
CA MET A 105 8.78 -9.30 19.20
C MET A 105 7.35 -9.52 19.73
N HIS A 106 6.42 -9.96 18.87
CA HIS A 106 4.99 -10.05 19.19
C HIS A 106 4.40 -8.75 19.78
N ASN A 107 4.89 -7.59 19.32
CA ASN A 107 4.52 -6.30 19.89
C ASN A 107 3.50 -5.57 19.00
N ILE A 108 2.24 -5.56 19.44
CA ILE A 108 1.13 -4.95 18.71
C ILE A 108 1.29 -3.44 18.49
N TRP A 109 1.94 -2.72 19.41
CA TRP A 109 2.14 -1.28 19.28
C TRP A 109 3.14 -0.95 18.18
N LEU A 110 4.22 -1.73 18.05
CA LEU A 110 5.16 -1.59 16.93
C LEU A 110 4.47 -1.87 15.59
N LEU A 111 3.63 -2.90 15.54
CA LEU A 111 2.86 -3.23 14.35
C LEU A 111 1.81 -2.16 14.01
N ALA A 112 1.16 -1.56 15.00
CA ALA A 112 0.24 -0.45 14.82
C ALA A 112 0.95 0.81 14.28
N VAL A 113 2.13 1.14 14.82
CA VAL A 113 2.96 2.24 14.30
C VAL A 113 3.39 1.95 12.87
N ALA A 114 3.82 0.73 12.55
CA ALA A 114 4.15 0.33 11.19
C ALA A 114 2.93 0.49 10.26
N LEU A 115 1.73 0.12 10.72
CA LEU A 115 0.49 0.28 9.95
C LEU A 115 0.14 1.75 9.68
N PHE A 116 0.35 2.63 10.66
CA PHE A 116 0.19 4.07 10.46
C PHE A 116 1.22 4.61 9.45
N MET A 117 2.49 4.20 9.56
CA MET A 117 3.55 4.59 8.61
C MET A 117 3.24 4.10 7.19
N MET A 118 2.70 2.88 7.04
CA MET A 118 2.21 2.37 5.75
C MET A 118 1.09 3.23 5.18
N GLY A 119 0.12 3.62 6.00
CA GLY A 119 -0.94 4.53 5.56
C GLY A 119 -0.39 5.89 5.09
N MET A 120 0.60 6.45 5.81
CA MET A 120 1.26 7.71 5.43
C MET A 120 2.01 7.59 4.10
N HIS A 121 2.74 6.50 3.92
CA HIS A 121 3.40 6.14 2.67
C HIS A 121 2.41 6.11 1.50
N SER A 122 1.30 5.37 1.64
CA SER A 122 0.33 5.20 0.55
C SER A 122 -0.49 6.46 0.27
N THR A 123 -0.62 7.35 1.26
CA THR A 123 -1.18 8.70 1.07
C THR A 123 -0.35 9.53 0.11
N LEU A 124 0.99 9.41 0.16
CA LEU A 124 1.89 10.11 -0.78
C LEU A 124 1.82 9.52 -2.19
N PHE A 125 1.62 8.21 -2.31
CA PHE A 125 1.60 7.54 -3.62
C PHE A 125 0.35 7.89 -4.44
N GLY A 126 -0.80 8.12 -3.80
CA GLY A 126 -2.06 8.44 -4.46
C GLY A 126 -2.00 9.64 -5.42
N PRO A 127 -1.67 10.86 -4.93
CA PRO A 127 -1.54 12.04 -5.79
C PRO A 127 -0.46 11.89 -6.88
N VAL A 128 0.64 11.19 -6.55
CA VAL A 128 1.73 10.96 -7.51
C VAL A 128 1.29 10.10 -8.69
N LYS A 129 0.47 9.06 -8.45
CA LYS A 129 -0.14 8.25 -9.53
C LYS A 129 -0.94 9.11 -10.51
N TYR A 130 -1.81 9.96 -9.99
CA TYR A 130 -2.69 10.79 -10.81
C TYR A 130 -1.95 11.93 -11.52
N ALA A 131 -0.79 12.37 -10.99
CA ALA A 131 0.09 13.31 -11.68
C ALA A 131 1.00 12.62 -12.71
N TYR A 132 1.43 11.38 -12.47
CA TYR A 132 2.39 10.66 -13.33
C TYR A 132 1.77 10.21 -14.66
N LEU A 133 0.59 9.59 -14.62
CA LEU A 133 -0.11 9.08 -15.79
C LEU A 133 -0.33 10.15 -16.89
N PRO A 134 -0.92 11.33 -16.62
CA PRO A 134 -1.12 12.37 -17.64
C PRO A 134 0.17 12.98 -18.18
N GLN A 135 1.27 12.92 -17.43
CA GLN A 135 2.57 13.43 -17.88
C GLN A 135 3.32 12.46 -18.81
N HIS A 136 3.07 11.16 -18.70
CA HIS A 136 3.85 10.12 -19.39
C HIS A 136 3.06 9.33 -20.43
N LEU A 137 1.72 9.46 -20.46
CA LEU A 137 0.86 8.82 -21.46
C LEU A 137 0.21 9.86 -22.37
N LYS A 138 0.00 9.48 -23.63
CA LYS A 138 -0.75 10.31 -24.57
C LYS A 138 -2.23 10.32 -24.20
N GLN A 139 -2.96 11.37 -24.60
CA GLN A 139 -4.37 11.55 -24.24
C GLN A 139 -5.27 10.36 -24.65
N ASN A 140 -4.95 9.71 -25.78
CA ASN A 140 -5.62 8.49 -26.26
C ASN A 140 -5.21 7.20 -25.52
N GLU A 141 -4.12 7.23 -24.77
CA GLU A 141 -3.61 6.10 -23.96
C GLU A 141 -4.06 6.20 -22.49
N LEU A 142 -4.43 7.39 -22.01
CA LEU A 142 -4.75 7.64 -20.59
C LEU A 142 -5.85 6.74 -20.04
N ILE A 143 -6.95 6.59 -20.78
CA ILE A 143 -8.09 5.78 -20.34
C ILE A 143 -7.66 4.31 -20.18
N GLY A 144 -6.91 3.78 -21.16
CA GLY A 144 -6.39 2.42 -21.11
C GLY A 144 -5.34 2.21 -20.03
N GLY A 145 -4.40 3.14 -19.88
CA GLY A 145 -3.38 3.09 -18.83
C GLY A 145 -3.97 3.16 -17.43
N ASN A 146 -4.95 4.04 -17.21
CA ASN A 146 -5.67 4.12 -15.93
C ASN A 146 -6.45 2.83 -15.65
N GLY A 147 -7.18 2.31 -16.64
CA GLY A 147 -7.91 1.04 -16.50
C GLY A 147 -6.99 -0.12 -16.14
N MET A 148 -5.82 -0.22 -16.77
CA MET A 148 -4.80 -1.23 -16.44
C MET A 148 -4.31 -1.07 -15.00
N VAL A 149 -3.98 0.15 -14.57
CA VAL A 149 -3.50 0.42 -13.20
C VAL A 149 -4.56 0.08 -12.14
N GLU A 150 -5.82 0.43 -12.38
CA GLU A 150 -6.93 0.09 -11.47
C GLU A 150 -7.15 -1.41 -11.39
N MET A 151 -7.20 -2.10 -12.55
CA MET A 151 -7.34 -3.56 -12.58
C MET A 151 -6.17 -4.25 -11.87
N GLY A 152 -4.94 -3.81 -12.13
CA GLY A 152 -3.75 -4.32 -11.48
C GLY A 152 -3.79 -4.09 -9.97
N SER A 153 -4.20 -2.90 -9.52
CA SER A 153 -4.34 -2.58 -8.09
C SER A 153 -5.40 -3.46 -7.44
N PHE A 154 -6.53 -3.69 -8.09
CA PHE A 154 -7.60 -4.55 -7.58
C PHE A 154 -7.13 -6.00 -7.42
N VAL A 155 -6.45 -6.55 -8.44
CA VAL A 155 -5.87 -7.90 -8.36
C VAL A 155 -4.81 -7.98 -7.26
N ALA A 156 -3.94 -6.98 -7.14
CA ALA A 156 -2.95 -6.89 -6.08
C ALA A 156 -3.57 -6.88 -4.68
N ILE A 157 -4.64 -6.09 -4.48
CA ILE A 157 -5.38 -6.04 -3.22
C ILE A 157 -5.93 -7.42 -2.86
N LEU A 158 -6.63 -8.08 -3.79
CA LEU A 158 -7.23 -9.40 -3.54
C LEU A 158 -6.16 -10.45 -3.22
N LEU A 159 -5.11 -10.54 -4.04
CA LEU A 159 -4.01 -11.48 -3.81
C LEU A 159 -3.31 -11.19 -2.48
N GLY A 160 -3.13 -9.92 -2.15
CA GLY A 160 -2.50 -9.51 -0.90
C GLY A 160 -3.35 -9.87 0.32
N GLN A 161 -4.67 -9.66 0.25
CA GLN A 161 -5.59 -10.05 1.32
C GLN A 161 -5.59 -11.57 1.54
N VAL A 162 -5.67 -12.35 0.46
CA VAL A 162 -5.64 -13.83 0.55
C VAL A 162 -4.32 -14.30 1.15
N LEU A 163 -3.19 -13.81 0.63
CA LEU A 163 -1.87 -14.21 1.13
C LEU A 163 -1.65 -13.76 2.58
N GLY A 164 -2.04 -12.53 2.93
CA GLY A 164 -1.88 -11.99 4.28
C GLY A 164 -2.69 -12.80 5.30
N ALA A 165 -3.95 -13.11 5.00
CA ALA A 165 -4.77 -13.96 5.85
C ALA A 165 -4.16 -15.37 5.99
N TRP A 166 -3.73 -15.97 4.87
CA TRP A 166 -3.11 -17.29 4.87
C TRP A 166 -1.82 -17.33 5.70
N LEU A 167 -0.91 -16.36 5.52
CA LEU A 167 0.32 -16.25 6.29
C LEU A 167 0.02 -16.17 7.78
N ALA A 168 -0.91 -15.30 8.19
CA ALA A 168 -1.27 -15.14 9.60
C ALA A 168 -1.87 -16.43 10.22
N THR A 169 -2.46 -17.30 9.41
CA THR A 169 -2.99 -18.60 9.87
C THR A 169 -1.96 -19.74 9.85
N VAL A 170 -0.89 -19.65 9.04
CA VAL A 170 0.10 -20.73 8.84
C VAL A 170 1.39 -20.52 9.62
N THR A 171 1.72 -19.28 10.02
CA THR A 171 2.92 -19.00 10.84
C THR A 171 2.81 -19.51 12.28
N HIS A 172 1.78 -20.29 12.61
CA HIS A 172 1.59 -21.02 13.86
C HIS A 172 0.82 -22.32 13.59
#